data_AF-A0A9D7ACU5-F1
#
_entry.id   AF-A0A9D7ACU5-F1
#
_cell.length_a   1.000
_cell.length_b   1.000
_cell.length_c   1.000
_cell.angle_alpha   90.00
_cell.angle_beta   90.00
_cell.angle_gamma   90.00
#
_symmetry.space_group_name_H-M   'P 1'
#
loop_
_entity.id
_entity.type
_entity.pdbx_description
1 polymer ?
#
loop_
_entity_poly.entity_id
_entity_poly.type
_entity_poly.pdbx_seq_one_letter_code
_entity_poly.pdbx_strand_id
1 'polypeptide(L)'
;SLAVGHDRPDVLHDRADLAAILPELANRDHLVDTKFASQRKHPGADGDTTYMCTVDKNSMGVSLINSNASGFGSGLVEQQTGINLHNRGLGFSLVKGHQSELTAGRQPPHTLCPALITRKDGTLFSVLGTMGGDAQPQIVLQLITQLLRNRSAARTPAEIVNAGRWVLRGPTTGFDTWTASESPTIQIEGHAPNNWITELAARGHKVEQRAKFDSGFGHANMIVIDENGNMSGGADSRTVVGSCE
;
A
#
# COMPACT_ATOMS: atom_id res chain seq x y z
N SER A 1 -15.61 -7.09 -18.24
CA SER A 1 -14.45 -6.19 -18.10
C SER A 1 -13.23 -7.07 -17.94
N LEU A 2 -12.54 -7.32 -19.05
CA LEU A 2 -11.31 -8.10 -19.13
C LEU A 2 -10.19 -7.11 -18.89
N ALA A 3 -9.44 -7.26 -17.79
CA ALA A 3 -8.35 -6.36 -17.47
C ALA A 3 -7.33 -6.33 -18.63
N VAL A 4 -7.12 -5.12 -19.16
CA VAL A 4 -6.20 -4.82 -20.25
C VAL A 4 -4.80 -4.75 -19.64
N GLY A 5 -4.03 -5.82 -19.84
CA GLY A 5 -2.66 -5.96 -19.37
C GLY A 5 -1.96 -7.04 -20.19
N HIS A 6 -1.88 -6.83 -21.49
CA HIS A 6 -1.03 -7.62 -22.37
C HIS A 6 0.40 -7.13 -22.18
N ASP A 7 1.19 -7.79 -21.32
CA ASP A 7 2.64 -7.86 -21.54
C ASP A 7 3.35 -8.96 -20.73
N ARG A 8 4.27 -9.64 -21.42
CA ARG A 8 5.28 -10.65 -21.00
C ARG A 8 4.86 -12.13 -20.93
N PRO A 9 4.92 -12.87 -22.05
CA PRO A 9 4.67 -14.32 -22.08
C PRO A 9 5.82 -15.21 -21.53
N ASP A 10 7.05 -14.72 -21.41
CA ASP A 10 8.21 -15.63 -21.36
C ASP A 10 9.10 -15.56 -20.10
N VAL A 11 8.72 -14.85 -19.02
CA VAL A 11 9.52 -14.90 -17.78
C VAL A 11 8.70 -14.63 -16.53
N LEU A 12 8.32 -15.74 -15.85
CA LEU A 12 8.01 -15.95 -14.42
C LEU A 12 6.85 -16.96 -14.27
N HIS A 13 7.19 -18.26 -14.33
CA HIS A 13 6.50 -19.42 -13.72
C HIS A 13 4.96 -19.49 -13.60
N ASP A 14 4.21 -18.90 -14.54
CA ASP A 14 2.73 -18.84 -14.55
C ASP A 14 2.00 -20.18 -14.85
N ARG A 15 2.67 -21.33 -14.65
CA ARG A 15 2.13 -22.69 -14.90
C ARG A 15 2.20 -23.62 -13.69
N ALA A 16 2.33 -23.09 -12.48
CA ALA A 16 2.14 -23.93 -11.30
C ALA A 16 0.68 -24.40 -11.28
N ASP A 17 0.46 -25.69 -11.54
CA ASP A 17 -0.85 -26.31 -11.37
C ASP A 17 -1.15 -26.41 -9.88
N LEU A 18 -1.74 -25.33 -9.35
CA LEU A 18 -2.17 -25.24 -7.96
C LEU A 18 -3.10 -26.41 -7.60
N ALA A 19 -3.92 -26.89 -8.55
CA ALA A 19 -4.80 -28.03 -8.32
C ALA A 19 -4.03 -29.35 -8.16
N ALA A 20 -2.90 -29.51 -8.86
CA ALA A 20 -2.03 -30.67 -8.71
C ALA A 20 -1.30 -30.73 -7.36
N ILE A 21 -0.97 -29.58 -6.77
CA ILE A 21 -0.27 -29.52 -5.46
C ILE A 21 -1.23 -29.49 -4.25
N LEU A 22 -2.51 -29.18 -4.46
CA LEU A 22 -3.51 -29.13 -3.38
C LEU A 22 -3.66 -30.46 -2.62
N PRO A 23 -3.70 -31.64 -3.27
CA PRO A 23 -3.73 -32.92 -2.56
C PRO A 23 -2.48 -33.17 -1.72
N GLU A 24 -1.31 -32.75 -2.19
CA GLU A 24 -0.06 -32.88 -1.43
C GLU A 24 -0.03 -31.94 -0.22
N LEU A 25 -0.47 -30.69 -0.39
CA LEU A 25 -0.60 -29.72 0.70
C LEU A 25 -1.65 -30.15 1.73
N ALA A 26 -2.80 -30.67 1.29
CA ALA A 26 -3.84 -31.22 2.17
C ALA A 26 -3.32 -32.44 2.96
N ASN A 27 -2.50 -33.28 2.32
CA ASN A 27 -1.84 -34.38 3.00
C ASN A 27 -0.78 -33.94 4.02
N ARG A 28 -0.34 -32.67 4.01
CA ARG A 28 0.59 -32.11 5.01
C ARG A 28 -0.12 -31.50 6.22
N ASP A 29 -1.45 -31.58 6.31
CA ASP A 29 -2.22 -31.06 7.45
C ASP A 29 -1.74 -31.65 8.79
N HIS A 30 -1.39 -32.95 8.79
CA HIS A 30 -0.82 -33.63 9.97
C HIS A 30 0.59 -33.12 10.39
N LEU A 31 1.30 -32.40 9.51
CA LEU A 31 2.57 -31.75 9.85
C LEU A 31 2.36 -30.42 10.57
N VAL A 32 1.14 -29.87 10.52
CA VAL A 32 0.75 -28.68 11.26
C VAL A 32 0.22 -29.12 12.63
N ASP A 33 1.12 -29.24 13.59
CA ASP A 33 0.71 -29.49 14.98
C ASP A 33 0.09 -28.20 15.54
N THR A 34 -1.24 -28.15 15.64
CA THR A 34 -1.98 -26.99 16.17
C THR A 34 -1.63 -26.64 17.62
N LYS A 35 -1.00 -27.54 18.39
CA LYS A 35 -0.50 -27.26 19.75
C LYS A 35 0.85 -26.57 19.77
N PHE A 36 1.67 -26.74 18.72
CA PHE A 36 2.97 -26.06 18.54
C PHE A 36 2.96 -25.04 17.40
N ALA A 37 1.85 -24.92 16.67
CA ALA A 37 1.61 -23.89 15.69
C ALA A 37 1.85 -22.54 16.37
N SER A 38 2.75 -21.76 15.78
CA SER A 38 3.22 -20.53 16.37
C SER A 38 2.05 -19.59 16.67
N GLN A 39 1.71 -19.43 17.95
CA GLN A 39 0.86 -18.33 18.43
C GLN A 39 1.62 -17.00 18.51
N ARG A 40 2.82 -16.90 17.91
CA ARG A 40 3.51 -15.62 17.79
C ARG A 40 2.57 -14.71 17.02
N LYS A 41 1.91 -13.82 17.76
CA LYS A 41 1.58 -12.50 17.24
C LYS A 41 2.92 -12.01 16.71
N HIS A 42 3.06 -11.94 15.39
CA HIS A 42 4.14 -11.16 14.83
C HIS A 42 3.98 -9.81 15.53
N PRO A 43 4.97 -9.32 16.31
CA PRO A 43 4.94 -7.90 16.66
C PRO A 43 4.70 -7.22 15.32
N GLY A 44 3.67 -6.39 15.20
CA GLY A 44 3.50 -5.61 13.98
C GLY A 44 4.81 -4.84 13.81
N ALA A 45 5.69 -5.35 12.96
CA ALA A 45 7.06 -4.92 12.89
C ALA A 45 7.24 -4.50 11.45
N ASP A 46 7.16 -3.19 11.24
CA ASP A 46 7.81 -2.26 10.31
C ASP A 46 8.21 -2.71 8.88
N GLY A 47 7.85 -3.92 8.46
CA GLY A 47 8.07 -4.49 7.14
C GLY A 47 6.75 -4.67 6.41
N ASP A 48 6.48 -3.78 5.46
CA ASP A 48 5.34 -3.84 4.54
C ASP A 48 5.88 -3.68 3.11
N THR A 49 4.98 -3.78 2.14
CA THR A 49 5.02 -3.14 0.82
C THR A 49 6.11 -2.10 0.66
N THR A 50 6.98 -2.21 -0.35
CA THR A 50 7.95 -1.16 -0.71
C THR A 50 7.42 -0.33 -1.87
N TYR A 51 7.68 0.98 -1.84
CA TYR A 51 7.38 1.91 -2.91
C TYR A 51 8.64 2.64 -3.38
N MET A 52 8.84 2.74 -4.70
CA MET A 52 9.88 3.55 -5.31
C MET A 52 9.36 4.27 -6.55
N CYS A 53 9.97 5.40 -6.87
CA CYS A 53 9.75 6.08 -8.13
C CYS A 53 11.02 6.68 -8.69
N THR A 54 11.06 6.78 -10.02
CA THR A 54 12.16 7.42 -10.74
C THR A 54 11.60 8.17 -11.94
N VAL A 55 12.32 9.20 -12.38
CA VAL A 55 12.08 9.93 -13.61
C VAL A 55 13.42 10.12 -14.30
N ASP A 56 13.54 9.70 -15.57
CA ASP A 56 14.76 9.91 -16.34
C ASP A 56 14.79 11.30 -17.02
N LYS A 57 15.93 11.68 -17.60
CA LYS A 57 16.12 12.94 -18.32
C LYS A 57 15.15 13.16 -19.50
N ASN A 58 14.52 12.10 -20.01
CA ASN A 58 13.56 12.15 -21.11
C ASN A 58 12.12 12.18 -20.60
N SER A 59 11.92 12.39 -19.29
CA SER A 59 10.62 12.36 -18.61
C SER A 59 9.91 11.00 -18.65
N MET A 60 10.66 9.90 -18.76
CA MET A 60 10.14 8.56 -18.50
C MET A 60 10.00 8.36 -17.00
N GLY A 61 8.75 8.30 -16.52
CA GLY A 61 8.44 8.08 -15.10
C GLY A 61 8.08 6.64 -14.79
N VAL A 62 8.57 6.14 -13.65
CA VAL A 62 8.16 4.84 -13.08
C VAL A 62 7.60 5.09 -11.69
N SER A 63 6.39 4.59 -11.44
CA SER A 63 5.80 4.46 -10.10
C SER A 63 5.67 2.96 -9.82
N LEU A 64 6.56 2.43 -8.97
CA LEU A 64 6.66 1.01 -8.70
C LEU A 64 6.35 0.72 -7.24
N ILE A 65 5.45 -0.23 -7.03
CA ILE A 65 5.12 -0.71 -5.70
C ILE A 65 5.09 -2.23 -5.70
N ASN A 66 5.72 -2.85 -4.69
CA ASN A 66 5.81 -4.30 -4.59
C ASN A 66 5.63 -4.75 -3.14
N SER A 67 5.02 -5.92 -2.92
CA SER A 67 4.62 -6.37 -1.59
C SER A 67 4.40 -7.87 -1.51
N ASN A 68 4.83 -8.47 -0.40
CA ASN A 68 4.47 -9.84 -0.02
C ASN A 68 3.06 -9.94 0.61
N ALA A 69 2.29 -8.86 0.55
CA ALA A 69 1.06 -8.62 1.30
C ALA A 69 1.32 -8.33 2.77
N SER A 70 1.08 -9.26 3.69
CA SER A 70 1.26 -8.99 5.12
C SER A 70 2.65 -9.41 5.57
N GLY A 71 3.51 -8.46 5.96
CA GLY A 71 4.83 -8.75 6.53
C GLY A 71 5.72 -9.56 5.58
N PHE A 72 6.29 -10.65 6.10
CA PHE A 72 7.07 -11.62 5.33
C PHE A 72 6.24 -12.51 4.39
N GLY A 73 4.95 -12.23 4.22
CA GLY A 73 4.05 -13.03 3.39
C GLY A 73 3.54 -14.26 4.13
N SER A 74 3.62 -15.43 3.48
CA SER A 74 3.13 -16.69 4.03
C SER A 74 4.03 -17.29 5.11
N GLY A 75 5.28 -16.80 5.22
CA GLY A 75 6.33 -17.43 6.03
C GLY A 75 6.93 -18.69 5.38
N LEU A 76 6.45 -19.09 4.21
CA LEU A 76 7.03 -20.17 3.42
C LEU A 76 8.20 -19.64 2.58
N VAL A 77 9.29 -20.40 2.55
CA VAL A 77 10.50 -20.09 1.80
C VAL A 77 10.82 -21.25 0.88
N GLU A 78 11.03 -20.97 -0.40
CA GLU A 78 11.53 -21.97 -1.34
C GLU A 78 12.99 -22.28 -0.97
N GLN A 79 13.29 -23.56 -0.70
CA GLN A 79 14.53 -23.96 -0.02
C GLN A 79 15.79 -23.77 -0.88
N GLN A 80 15.68 -23.86 -2.21
CA GLN A 80 16.84 -23.76 -3.09
C GLN A 80 17.22 -22.31 -3.40
N THR A 81 16.22 -21.45 -3.57
CA THR A 81 16.35 -20.06 -4.00
C THR A 81 16.31 -19.07 -2.85
N GLY A 82 15.76 -19.48 -1.69
CA GLY A 82 15.54 -18.59 -0.54
C GLY A 82 14.42 -17.57 -0.76
N ILE A 83 13.59 -17.74 -1.80
CA ILE A 83 12.50 -16.82 -2.11
C ILE A 83 11.34 -17.04 -1.14
N ASN A 84 10.93 -15.96 -0.45
CA ASN A 84 9.74 -15.95 0.39
C ASN A 84 8.48 -15.91 -0.48
N LEU A 85 7.48 -16.73 -0.16
CA LEU A 85 6.19 -16.75 -0.86
C LEU A 85 5.22 -15.75 -0.22
N HIS A 86 4.59 -14.90 -1.03
CA HIS A 86 3.59 -13.92 -0.58
C HIS A 86 2.32 -14.59 -0.03
N ASN A 87 1.56 -13.89 0.82
CA ASN A 87 0.22 -14.33 1.26
C ASN A 87 -0.93 -13.50 0.67
N ARG A 88 -0.74 -12.90 -0.51
CA ARG A 88 -1.72 -12.03 -1.17
C ARG A 88 -3.11 -12.66 -1.40
N GLY A 89 -3.21 -13.98 -1.39
CA GLY A 89 -4.48 -14.71 -1.38
C GLY A 89 -5.43 -14.33 -0.22
N LEU A 90 -4.92 -13.68 0.83
CA LEU A 90 -5.73 -13.14 1.93
C LEU A 90 -6.83 -12.15 1.49
N GLY A 91 -6.74 -11.58 0.28
CA GLY A 91 -7.75 -10.70 -0.26
C GLY A 91 -8.99 -11.41 -0.84
N PHE A 92 -8.94 -12.74 -1.00
CA PHE A 92 -10.09 -13.49 -1.49
C PHE A 92 -11.16 -13.71 -0.40
N SER A 93 -12.40 -13.76 -0.84
CA SER A 93 -13.53 -14.26 -0.06
C SER A 93 -13.74 -15.75 -0.32
N LEU A 94 -14.12 -16.49 0.71
CA LEU A 94 -14.54 -17.89 0.61
C LEU A 94 -16.06 -18.02 0.41
N VAL A 95 -16.79 -16.90 0.35
CA VAL A 95 -18.24 -16.89 0.16
C VAL A 95 -18.56 -17.07 -1.32
N LYS A 96 -19.32 -18.13 -1.64
CA LYS A 96 -19.77 -18.41 -2.99
C LYS A 96 -20.60 -17.25 -3.56
N GLY A 97 -20.29 -16.82 -4.78
CA GLY A 97 -20.93 -15.69 -5.45
C GLY A 97 -20.42 -14.31 -5.03
N HIS A 98 -19.46 -14.23 -4.11
CA HIS A 98 -18.85 -12.95 -3.75
C HIS A 98 -18.02 -12.38 -4.90
N GLN A 99 -17.97 -11.05 -5.04
CA GLN A 99 -17.19 -10.42 -6.09
C GLN A 99 -15.68 -10.73 -6.00
N SER A 100 -15.17 -11.04 -4.80
CA SER A 100 -13.80 -11.53 -4.59
C SER A 100 -13.71 -13.02 -4.27
N GLU A 101 -14.68 -13.84 -4.69
CA GLU A 101 -14.62 -15.30 -4.49
C GLU A 101 -13.31 -15.91 -5.00
N LEU A 102 -12.70 -16.78 -4.18
CA LEU A 102 -11.51 -17.56 -4.54
C LEU A 102 -11.83 -18.56 -5.66
N THR A 103 -11.30 -18.31 -6.85
CA THR A 103 -11.42 -19.21 -8.01
C THR A 103 -10.06 -19.36 -8.70
N ALA A 104 -9.80 -20.52 -9.30
CA ALA A 104 -8.55 -20.79 -10.01
C ALA A 104 -8.29 -19.74 -11.12
N GLY A 105 -7.03 -19.32 -11.27
CA GLY A 105 -6.60 -18.33 -12.27
C GLY A 105 -7.03 -16.89 -12.00
N ARG A 106 -7.75 -16.63 -10.91
CA ARG A 106 -8.17 -15.27 -10.54
C ARG A 106 -7.08 -14.57 -9.74
N GLN A 107 -6.98 -13.25 -9.89
CA GLN A 107 -6.15 -12.40 -9.03
C GLN A 107 -7.00 -11.84 -7.88
N PRO A 108 -6.46 -11.81 -6.64
CA PRO A 108 -7.17 -11.23 -5.50
C PRO A 108 -7.27 -9.70 -5.64
N PRO A 109 -8.27 -9.08 -4.99
CA PRO A 109 -8.27 -7.64 -4.77
C PRO A 109 -6.94 -7.19 -4.16
N HIS A 110 -6.42 -6.06 -4.66
CA HIS A 110 -5.09 -5.60 -4.31
C HIS A 110 -5.14 -4.21 -3.68
N THR A 111 -4.36 -4.02 -2.61
CA THR A 111 -4.20 -2.73 -1.92
C THR A 111 -3.17 -1.82 -2.57
N LEU A 112 -2.40 -2.34 -3.55
CA LEU A 112 -1.27 -1.62 -4.13
C LEU A 112 -1.78 -0.51 -5.03
N CYS A 113 -1.37 0.73 -4.72
CA CYS A 113 -1.87 1.92 -5.39
C CYS A 113 -0.72 2.81 -5.87
N PRO A 114 0.02 2.40 -6.93
CA PRO A 114 0.98 3.29 -7.58
C PRO A 114 0.23 4.37 -8.36
N ALA A 115 0.75 5.59 -8.40
CA ALA A 115 0.11 6.71 -9.09
C ALA A 115 1.08 7.49 -9.97
N LEU A 116 0.56 7.88 -11.13
CA LEU A 116 1.21 8.79 -12.07
C LEU A 116 0.19 9.83 -12.49
N ILE A 117 0.60 11.10 -12.52
CA ILE A 117 -0.23 12.22 -12.95
C ILE A 117 0.39 12.81 -14.21
N THR A 118 -0.46 13.02 -15.23
CA THR A 118 -0.10 13.76 -16.44
C THR A 118 -0.79 15.12 -16.47
N ARG A 119 -0.19 16.06 -17.21
CA ARG A 119 -0.86 17.30 -17.60
C ARG A 119 -1.91 17.02 -18.68
N LYS A 120 -2.72 18.02 -19.00
CA LYS A 120 -3.74 17.94 -20.04
C LYS A 120 -3.18 17.63 -21.43
N ASP A 121 -1.93 18.02 -21.70
CA ASP A 121 -1.23 17.74 -22.95
C ASP A 121 -0.58 16.33 -22.98
N GLY A 122 -0.75 15.53 -21.93
CA GLY A 122 -0.20 14.19 -21.81
C GLY A 122 1.23 14.13 -21.25
N THR A 123 1.89 15.27 -21.02
CA THR A 123 3.23 15.28 -20.42
C THR A 123 3.22 14.85 -18.96
N LEU A 124 4.29 14.19 -18.51
CA LEU A 124 4.41 13.72 -17.12
C LEU A 124 4.47 14.91 -16.16
N PHE A 125 3.59 14.93 -15.16
CA PHE A 125 3.59 15.93 -14.10
C PHE A 125 4.20 15.37 -12.80
N SER A 126 3.81 14.16 -12.39
CA SER A 126 4.35 13.56 -11.17
C SER A 126 4.22 12.04 -11.16
N VAL A 127 5.17 11.38 -10.51
CA VAL A 127 5.05 9.99 -10.04
C VAL A 127 5.02 10.00 -8.51
N LEU A 128 4.08 9.27 -7.91
CA LEU A 128 3.91 9.23 -6.46
C LEU A 128 3.23 7.95 -5.99
N GLY A 129 3.43 7.62 -4.73
CA GLY A 129 2.87 6.42 -4.13
C GLY A 129 3.35 6.27 -2.70
N THR A 130 2.84 5.25 -2.03
CA THR A 130 3.10 5.05 -0.61
C THR A 130 2.92 3.60 -0.19
N MET A 131 3.58 3.23 0.90
CA MET A 131 3.40 1.97 1.61
C MET A 131 2.21 2.07 2.61
N GLY A 132 1.74 0.95 3.17
CA GLY A 132 0.80 0.98 4.31
C GLY A 132 -0.58 0.36 4.06
N GLY A 133 -0.65 -0.82 3.44
CA GLY A 133 -1.91 -1.59 3.30
C GLY A 133 -3.13 -0.77 2.81
N ASP A 134 -4.25 -0.83 3.53
CA ASP A 134 -5.50 -0.09 3.20
C ASP A 134 -5.38 1.43 3.30
N ALA A 135 -4.32 1.95 3.93
CA ALA A 135 -4.09 3.39 4.00
C ALA A 135 -3.59 3.97 2.67
N GLN A 136 -3.02 3.14 1.78
CA GLN A 136 -2.42 3.58 0.52
C GLN A 136 -3.32 4.50 -0.33
N PRO A 137 -4.56 4.11 -0.71
CA PRO A 137 -5.43 5.00 -1.49
C PRO A 137 -5.80 6.29 -0.74
N GLN A 138 -5.90 6.23 0.59
CA GLN A 138 -6.22 7.40 1.42
C GLN A 138 -5.06 8.40 1.45
N ILE A 139 -3.83 7.90 1.54
CA ILE A 139 -2.60 8.72 1.55
C ILE A 139 -2.35 9.29 0.15
N VAL A 140 -2.48 8.47 -0.91
CA VAL A 140 -2.37 8.92 -2.31
C VAL A 140 -3.36 10.06 -2.57
N LEU A 141 -4.63 9.92 -2.13
CA LEU A 141 -5.62 11.00 -2.24
C LEU A 141 -5.15 12.30 -1.57
N GLN A 142 -4.61 12.22 -0.36
CA GLN A 142 -4.10 13.39 0.38
C GLN A 142 -2.92 14.05 -0.35
N LEU A 143 -1.97 13.25 -0.86
CA LEU A 143 -0.82 13.75 -1.62
C LEU A 143 -1.26 14.47 -2.90
N ILE A 144 -2.14 13.84 -3.69
CA ILE A 144 -2.67 14.42 -4.93
C ILE A 144 -3.44 15.70 -4.63
N THR A 145 -4.28 15.68 -3.58
CA THR A 145 -5.07 16.86 -3.19
C THR A 145 -4.16 18.02 -2.84
N GLN A 146 -3.11 17.80 -2.04
CA GLN A 146 -2.16 18.84 -1.71
C GLN A 146 -1.40 19.32 -2.95
N LEU A 147 -0.87 18.41 -3.75
CA LEU A 147 -0.13 18.74 -4.97
C LEU A 147 -0.96 19.59 -5.94
N LEU A 148 -2.22 19.23 -6.18
CA LEU A 148 -3.08 19.92 -7.15
C LEU A 148 -3.74 21.19 -6.61
N ARG A 149 -3.99 21.29 -5.29
CA ARG A 149 -4.56 22.49 -4.66
C ARG A 149 -3.52 23.55 -4.32
N ASN A 150 -2.25 23.19 -4.16
CA ASN A 150 -1.15 24.10 -3.86
C ASN A 150 -0.71 24.97 -5.05
N ARG A 151 -1.62 25.41 -5.94
CA ARG A 151 -1.26 26.27 -7.09
C ARG A 151 -0.76 27.67 -6.70
N SER A 152 -0.91 28.06 -5.44
CA SER A 152 -0.60 29.41 -4.95
C SER A 152 0.39 29.46 -3.78
N ALA A 153 0.80 28.30 -3.23
CA ALA A 153 1.79 28.21 -2.16
C ALA A 153 2.86 27.21 -2.57
N ALA A 154 4.12 27.66 -2.60
CA ALA A 154 5.31 26.94 -3.03
C ALA A 154 5.69 25.80 -2.06
N ARG A 155 4.79 24.83 -1.84
CA ARG A 155 5.14 23.62 -1.11
C ARG A 155 5.94 22.70 -2.03
N THR A 156 7.15 22.43 -1.62
CA THR A 156 8.02 21.42 -2.24
C THR A 156 7.41 20.02 -2.10
N PRO A 157 7.78 19.07 -2.97
CA PRO A 157 7.40 17.66 -2.83
C PRO A 157 7.68 17.09 -1.43
N ALA A 158 8.82 17.45 -0.82
CA ALA A 158 9.17 17.04 0.52
C ALA A 158 8.20 17.58 1.59
N GLU A 159 7.77 18.83 1.49
CA GLU A 159 6.76 19.41 2.39
C GLU A 159 5.39 18.74 2.24
N ILE A 160 5.00 18.39 1.01
CA ILE A 160 3.74 17.67 0.73
C ILE A 160 3.78 16.28 1.36
N VAL A 161 4.87 15.55 1.15
CA VAL A 161 5.08 14.21 1.72
C VAL A 161 5.09 14.28 3.25
N ASN A 162 5.73 15.27 3.86
CA ASN A 162 5.85 15.37 5.31
C ASN A 162 4.67 16.05 6.02
N ALA A 163 3.71 16.60 5.29
CA ALA A 163 2.49 17.15 5.87
C ALA A 163 1.77 16.10 6.74
N GLY A 164 1.09 16.56 7.80
CA GLY A 164 0.33 15.68 8.69
C GLY A 164 -0.83 15.00 7.96
N ARG A 165 -0.97 13.69 8.16
CA ARG A 165 -1.95 12.84 7.50
C ARG A 165 -3.07 12.43 8.45
N TRP A 166 -4.17 12.01 7.86
CA TRP A 166 -5.23 11.24 8.52
C TRP A 166 -5.42 9.90 7.82
N VAL A 167 -5.87 8.88 8.55
CA VAL A 167 -6.24 7.58 8.00
C VAL A 167 -7.47 7.05 8.71
N LEU A 168 -8.41 6.48 7.96
CA LEU A 168 -9.47 5.64 8.48
C LEU A 168 -8.90 4.25 8.78
N ARG A 169 -9.17 3.73 9.97
CA ARG A 169 -8.80 2.37 10.36
C ARG A 169 -10.00 1.57 10.84
N GLY A 170 -10.06 0.33 10.40
CA GLY A 170 -10.93 -0.69 10.95
C GLY A 170 -10.62 -0.99 12.42
N PRO A 171 -11.58 -1.62 13.15
CA PRO A 171 -11.45 -1.92 14.57
C PRO A 171 -10.45 -3.05 14.87
N THR A 172 -10.20 -3.96 13.94
CA THR A 172 -9.51 -5.23 14.24
C THR A 172 -8.16 -5.37 13.53
N THR A 173 -8.07 -4.97 12.26
CA THR A 173 -6.89 -5.19 11.43
C THR A 173 -6.52 -3.96 10.59
N GLY A 174 -5.40 -4.04 9.86
CA GLY A 174 -5.08 -3.04 8.82
C GLY A 174 -5.80 -3.26 7.49
N PHE A 175 -6.66 -4.29 7.38
CA PHE A 175 -7.32 -4.74 6.15
C PHE A 175 -8.86 -4.85 6.26
N ASP A 176 -9.43 -4.48 7.41
CA ASP A 176 -10.87 -4.54 7.71
C ASP A 176 -11.52 -3.15 7.75
N THR A 177 -10.79 -2.11 7.35
CA THR A 177 -11.29 -0.72 7.34
C THR A 177 -12.62 -0.61 6.60
N TRP A 178 -12.81 -1.42 5.55
CA TRP A 178 -13.97 -1.38 4.67
C TRP A 178 -14.96 -2.53 4.88
N THR A 179 -14.61 -3.51 5.70
CA THR A 179 -15.39 -4.76 5.88
C THR A 179 -15.90 -4.96 7.30
N ALA A 180 -15.40 -4.20 8.27
CA ALA A 180 -15.88 -4.25 9.64
C ALA A 180 -17.31 -3.72 9.77
N SER A 181 -18.07 -4.30 10.71
CA SER A 181 -19.42 -3.88 11.06
C SER A 181 -19.46 -2.59 11.87
N GLU A 182 -18.35 -2.23 12.51
CA GLU A 182 -18.20 -0.99 13.27
C GLU A 182 -17.66 0.14 12.39
N SER A 183 -18.01 1.38 12.72
CA SER A 183 -17.48 2.56 12.03
C SER A 183 -15.97 2.69 12.24
N PRO A 184 -15.21 3.09 11.20
CA PRO A 184 -13.76 3.26 11.32
C PRO A 184 -13.42 4.41 12.26
N THR A 185 -12.25 4.31 12.90
CA THR A 185 -11.65 5.41 13.66
C THR A 185 -10.84 6.30 12.72
N ILE A 186 -10.98 7.62 12.84
CA ILE A 186 -10.11 8.58 12.15
C ILE A 186 -8.85 8.77 13.00
N GLN A 187 -7.75 8.19 12.57
CA GLN A 187 -6.45 8.45 13.17
C GLN A 187 -5.80 9.66 12.51
N ILE A 188 -5.21 10.55 13.32
CA ILE A 188 -4.62 11.81 12.86
C ILE A 188 -3.22 11.96 13.46
N GLU A 189 -2.23 12.30 12.66
CA GLU A 189 -0.86 12.51 13.16
C GLU A 189 -0.71 13.74 14.06
N GLY A 190 0.22 13.65 15.01
CA GLY A 190 0.43 14.69 16.02
C GLY A 190 0.92 16.04 15.49
N HIS A 191 1.31 16.13 14.21
CA HIS A 191 1.73 17.37 13.55
C HIS A 191 0.75 17.82 12.46
N ALA A 192 -0.39 17.15 12.32
CA ALA A 192 -1.50 17.63 11.51
C ALA A 192 -2.13 18.89 12.15
N PRO A 193 -2.94 19.68 11.39
CA PRO A 193 -3.63 20.84 11.94
C PRO A 193 -4.48 20.50 13.17
N ASN A 194 -4.26 21.22 14.29
CA ASN A 194 -4.90 20.94 15.58
C ASN A 194 -6.43 20.96 15.53
N ASN A 195 -7.00 21.75 14.62
CA ASN A 195 -8.45 21.88 14.48
C ASN A 195 -9.11 20.61 13.89
N TRP A 196 -8.35 19.75 13.21
CA TRP A 196 -8.91 18.51 12.65
C TRP A 196 -9.50 17.62 13.75
N ILE A 197 -8.80 17.46 14.87
CA ILE A 197 -9.24 16.59 15.96
C ILE A 197 -10.56 17.10 16.56
N THR A 198 -10.59 18.38 16.92
CA THR A 198 -11.75 18.98 17.59
C THR A 198 -12.95 19.09 16.66
N GLU A 199 -12.76 19.53 15.41
CA GLU A 199 -13.86 19.70 14.46
C GLU A 199 -14.44 18.37 13.96
N LEU A 200 -13.62 17.33 13.77
CA LEU A 200 -14.10 16.01 13.39
C LEU A 200 -14.84 15.33 14.54
N ALA A 201 -14.32 15.44 15.78
CA ALA A 201 -15.03 14.95 16.96
C ALA A 201 -16.38 15.65 17.16
N ALA A 202 -16.45 16.97 16.95
CA ALA A 202 -17.70 17.74 17.02
C ALA A 202 -18.74 17.32 15.97
N ARG A 203 -18.31 16.70 14.86
CA ARG A 203 -19.19 16.12 13.83
C ARG A 203 -19.61 14.67 14.14
N GLY A 204 -19.21 14.13 15.29
CA GLY A 204 -19.57 12.79 15.75
C GLY A 204 -18.61 11.68 15.31
N HIS A 205 -17.46 12.02 14.72
CA HIS A 205 -16.46 11.00 14.35
C HIS A 205 -15.69 10.52 15.57
N LYS A 206 -15.36 9.22 15.60
CA LYS A 206 -14.36 8.68 16.53
C LYS A 206 -12.97 9.07 16.03
N VAL A 207 -12.28 9.94 16.77
CA VAL A 207 -10.97 10.47 16.39
C VAL A 207 -9.91 10.06 17.40
N GLU A 208 -8.74 9.67 16.91
CA GLU A 208 -7.59 9.31 17.73
C GLU A 208 -6.35 10.08 17.23
N GLN A 209 -5.68 10.79 18.13
CA GLN A 209 -4.40 11.42 17.81
C GLN A 209 -3.26 10.42 17.98
N ARG A 210 -2.36 10.39 17.01
CA ARG A 210 -1.17 9.53 16.95
C ARG A 210 0.11 10.35 17.14
N ALA A 211 1.24 9.68 17.28
CA ALA A 211 2.53 10.35 17.36
C ALA A 211 2.80 11.18 16.09
N LYS A 212 3.70 12.17 16.19
CA LYS A 212 4.22 12.88 15.02
C LYS A 212 5.04 11.91 14.19
N PHE A 213 4.85 11.92 12.87
CA PHE A 213 5.56 11.03 11.95
C PHE A 213 5.44 9.55 12.33
N ASP A 214 4.24 9.11 12.72
CA ASP A 214 3.96 7.70 13.03
C ASP A 214 4.03 6.87 11.73
N SER A 215 4.85 5.81 11.72
CA SER A 215 5.07 4.93 10.56
C SER A 215 3.76 4.29 10.05
N GLY A 216 2.75 4.17 10.91
CA GLY A 216 1.42 3.71 10.51
C GLY A 216 0.77 4.57 9.42
N PHE A 217 1.21 5.81 9.22
CA PHE A 217 0.68 6.71 8.19
C PHE A 217 1.38 6.57 6.83
N GLY A 218 2.05 5.44 6.61
CA GLY A 218 2.66 5.07 5.33
C GLY A 218 3.97 5.80 5.06
N HIS A 219 4.72 5.27 4.10
CA HIS A 219 5.98 5.84 3.63
C HIS A 219 5.81 6.22 2.17
N ALA A 220 5.60 7.51 1.92
CA ALA A 220 5.36 8.04 0.59
C ALA A 220 6.63 8.61 -0.05
N ASN A 221 6.76 8.40 -1.35
CA ASN A 221 7.76 9.09 -2.17
C ASN A 221 7.05 9.77 -3.35
N MET A 222 7.59 10.91 -3.80
CA MET A 222 7.11 11.54 -5.02
C MET A 222 8.22 12.27 -5.77
N ILE A 223 8.06 12.37 -7.09
CA ILE A 223 8.83 13.26 -7.95
C ILE A 223 7.83 14.13 -8.72
N VAL A 224 8.10 15.42 -8.81
CA VAL A 224 7.31 16.41 -9.55
C VAL A 224 8.20 17.07 -10.61
N ILE A 225 7.67 17.19 -11.81
CA ILE A 225 8.30 17.88 -12.94
C ILE A 225 7.59 19.22 -13.11
N ASP A 226 8.32 20.33 -13.07
CA ASP A 226 7.74 21.66 -13.29
C ASP A 226 7.52 21.97 -14.79
N GLU A 227 7.00 23.16 -15.11
CA GLU A 227 6.75 23.57 -16.51
C GLU A 227 8.03 23.79 -17.33
N ASN A 228 9.17 24.00 -16.66
CA ASN A 228 10.49 24.14 -17.30
C ASN A 228 11.21 22.79 -17.44
N GLY A 229 10.60 21.69 -17.00
CA GLY A 229 11.20 20.36 -17.00
C GLY A 229 12.12 20.08 -15.81
N ASN A 230 12.21 20.96 -14.82
CA ASN A 230 13.00 20.71 -13.61
C ASN A 230 12.30 19.66 -12.76
N MET A 231 13.09 18.75 -12.20
CA MET A 231 12.61 17.67 -11.34
C MET A 231 12.90 18.01 -9.88
N SER A 232 11.92 17.78 -9.02
CA SER A 232 12.07 17.88 -7.57
C SER A 232 11.41 16.68 -6.92
N GLY A 233 12.03 16.12 -5.88
CA GLY A 233 11.53 14.93 -5.21
C GLY A 233 11.38 15.11 -3.70
N GLY A 234 10.62 14.21 -3.09
CA GLY A 234 10.42 14.13 -1.66
C GLY A 234 10.29 12.67 -1.22
N ALA A 235 11.03 12.30 -0.18
CA ALA A 235 10.94 11.02 0.49
C ALA A 235 10.41 11.17 1.92
N ASP A 236 9.68 10.18 2.40
CA ASP A 236 9.01 10.24 3.70
C ASP A 236 9.99 10.33 4.86
N SER A 237 9.80 11.28 5.78
CA SER A 237 10.57 11.31 7.03
C SER A 237 10.05 10.34 8.09
N ARG A 238 8.93 9.64 7.83
CA ARG A 238 8.40 8.56 8.69
C ARG A 238 9.17 7.26 8.59
N THR A 239 9.92 7.04 7.51
CA THR A 239 10.72 5.83 7.35
C THR A 239 12.07 5.97 8.07
N VAL A 240 12.55 4.88 8.64
CA VAL A 240 13.92 4.78 9.18
C VAL A 240 14.96 4.78 8.06
N VAL A 241 14.58 4.30 6.86
CA VAL A 241 15.42 4.27 5.65
C VAL A 241 14.61 4.79 4.47
N GLY A 242 14.95 5.96 3.97
CA GLY A 242 14.37 6.58 2.78
C GLY A 242 15.33 7.63 2.24
N SER A 243 15.46 7.71 0.92
CA SER A 243 16.31 8.71 0.26
C SER A 243 15.60 9.25 -0.97
N CYS A 244 15.92 10.49 -1.29
CA CYS A 244 15.61 11.15 -2.54
C CYS A 244 16.92 11.80 -3.00
N GLU A 245 17.32 11.53 -4.23
CA GLU A 245 18.52 12.09 -4.87
C GLU A 245 18.13 12.86 -6.13
#